data_AF-A0A1G1IF27-F1
#
_entry.id   AF-A0A1G1IF27-F1
#
_cell.length_a   1.000
_cell.length_b   1.000
_cell.length_c   1.000
_cell.angle_alpha   90.00
_cell.angle_beta   90.00
_cell.angle_gamma   90.00
#
_symmetry.space_group_name_H-M   'P 1'
#
loop_
_entity.id
_entity.type
_entity.pdbx_description
1 polymer ?
#
loop_
_entity_poly.entity_id
_entity_poly.type
_entity_poly.pdbx_seq_one_letter_code
_entity_poly.pdbx_strand_id
1 'polypeptide(L)'
;MSPTEPHSPTVATIDLGSLAHNLGQVRRRLEASCQIIAIVKADAYGHGAATVAKTLEALAVTRFGVATLDEGIALREAGIRSSILLLGALFPDQFTDVVAHDLTPVLYEQSLAEEFAEHTKGRSVPYPVHLKIETGMGRLGLAPENVVTLLQSPAFQGPLQAEGLMTHLADSDNADPAYTTEQLERFRAVIRYMQAKKLSLPLIHVANSGAILGHPGSRFTAVRPGIMLYGYHTATHLNPAPDLQPVLSLTTKVAQVRKLKPGESTSYNRTYIVRRPSRIAVLPLGYADGYSRLLSNKGEVLINGKRAPVVGRVCMDMTMVDATDVPGVSTGTDVTLIGRQEEQQITASDLAALQGTIPYEVLCRIGQRVMRVYK
;
A
#
# COMPACT_ATOMS: atom_id res chain seq x y z
N MET A 1 -11.31 28.10 -3.03
CA MET A 1 -11.19 27.89 -4.48
C MET A 1 -12.05 26.69 -4.83
N SER A 2 -12.95 26.82 -5.81
CA SER A 2 -13.74 25.66 -6.27
C SER A 2 -12.77 24.54 -6.67
N PRO A 3 -13.07 23.25 -6.41
CA PRO A 3 -12.30 22.19 -7.02
C PRO A 3 -12.49 22.35 -8.53
N THR A 4 -11.44 22.76 -9.23
CA THR A 4 -11.43 22.78 -10.70
C THR A 4 -11.74 21.38 -11.16
N GLU A 5 -12.79 21.22 -11.98
CA GLU A 5 -13.13 19.91 -12.54
C GLU A 5 -11.89 19.27 -13.19
N PRO A 6 -11.70 17.95 -13.03
CA PRO A 6 -10.57 17.25 -13.62
C PRO A 6 -10.52 17.51 -15.13
N HIS A 7 -9.40 18.05 -15.63
CA HIS A 7 -9.17 18.20 -17.08
C HIS A 7 -9.01 16.84 -17.78
N SER A 8 -8.53 15.81 -17.06
CA SER A 8 -8.42 14.45 -17.58
C SER A 8 -9.72 13.69 -17.36
N PRO A 9 -10.25 12.98 -18.38
CA PRO A 9 -11.41 12.10 -18.20
C PRO A 9 -11.09 10.87 -17.35
N THR A 10 -9.81 10.50 -17.19
CA THR A 10 -9.36 9.36 -16.39
C THR A 10 -9.02 9.79 -14.97
N VAL A 11 -9.76 9.26 -13.99
CA VAL A 11 -9.72 9.69 -12.59
C VAL A 11 -9.72 8.49 -11.64
N ALA A 12 -8.92 8.59 -10.58
CA ALA A 12 -8.96 7.71 -9.42
C ALA A 12 -9.75 8.39 -8.28
N THR A 13 -10.95 7.89 -7.98
CA THR A 13 -11.77 8.37 -6.87
C THR A 13 -11.42 7.59 -5.61
N ILE A 14 -11.11 8.30 -4.53
CA ILE A 14 -10.68 7.76 -3.24
C ILE A 14 -11.79 8.01 -2.21
N ASP A 15 -12.39 6.94 -1.71
CA ASP A 15 -13.48 6.97 -0.73
C ASP A 15 -12.93 7.03 0.71
N LEU A 16 -12.91 8.22 1.30
CA LEU A 16 -12.40 8.42 2.66
C LEU A 16 -13.33 7.78 3.71
N GLY A 17 -14.61 7.59 3.38
CA GLY A 17 -15.56 6.84 4.20
C GLY A 17 -15.20 5.36 4.28
N SER A 18 -14.87 4.73 3.14
CA SER A 18 -14.38 3.35 3.12
C SER A 18 -13.03 3.20 3.84
N LEU A 19 -12.13 4.18 3.71
CA LEU A 19 -10.88 4.22 4.49
C LEU A 19 -11.16 4.24 6.00
N ALA A 20 -12.10 5.07 6.44
CA ALA A 20 -12.52 5.16 7.85
C ALA A 20 -13.16 3.85 8.34
N HIS A 21 -14.02 3.23 7.52
CA HIS A 21 -14.60 1.91 7.81
C HIS A 21 -13.50 0.86 8.02
N ASN A 22 -12.54 0.78 7.09
CA ASN A 22 -11.43 -0.17 7.17
C ASN A 22 -10.54 0.06 8.39
N LEU A 23 -10.28 1.32 8.76
CA LEU A 23 -9.61 1.64 10.02
C LEU A 23 -10.41 1.14 11.24
N GLY A 24 -11.74 1.27 11.21
CA GLY A 24 -12.64 0.69 12.21
C GLY A 24 -12.50 -0.83 12.30
N GLN A 25 -12.35 -1.52 11.17
CA GLN A 25 -12.12 -2.96 11.13
C GLN A 25 -10.77 -3.36 11.73
N VAL A 26 -9.72 -2.55 11.54
CA VAL A 26 -8.45 -2.73 12.26
C VAL A 26 -8.71 -2.62 13.76
N ARG A 27 -9.30 -1.51 14.23
CA ARG A 27 -9.51 -1.23 15.67
C ARG A 27 -10.30 -2.32 16.39
N ARG A 28 -11.34 -2.88 15.75
CA ARG A 28 -12.15 -3.97 16.32
C ARG A 28 -11.35 -5.25 16.65
N ARG A 29 -10.15 -5.40 16.07
CA ARG A 29 -9.27 -6.57 16.28
C ARG A 29 -8.18 -6.29 17.32
N LEU A 30 -8.07 -5.07 17.81
CA LEU A 30 -7.01 -4.65 18.71
C LEU A 30 -7.54 -4.40 20.11
N GLU A 31 -6.67 -4.58 21.10
CA GLU A 31 -6.89 -4.02 22.43
C GLU A 31 -6.85 -2.48 22.35
N ALA A 32 -7.57 -1.80 23.25
CA ALA A 32 -7.65 -0.33 23.24
C ALA A 32 -6.29 0.37 23.43
N SER A 33 -5.34 -0.31 24.07
CA SER A 33 -3.97 0.16 24.29
C SER A 33 -3.05 -0.02 23.08
N CYS A 34 -3.43 -0.86 22.12
CA CYS A 34 -2.61 -1.20 20.97
C CYS A 34 -2.64 -0.07 19.93
N GLN A 35 -1.46 0.44 19.58
CA GLN A 35 -1.33 1.56 18.65
C GLN A 35 -1.39 1.09 17.18
N ILE A 36 -1.79 2.01 16.29
CA ILE A 36 -1.81 1.78 14.86
C ILE A 36 -0.72 2.64 14.21
N ILE A 37 0.21 1.99 13.51
CA ILE A 37 1.17 2.64 12.60
C ILE A 37 0.62 2.46 11.18
N ALA A 38 -0.09 3.46 10.67
CA ALA A 38 -0.71 3.36 9.35
C ALA A 38 0.33 3.40 8.23
N ILE A 39 0.36 2.38 7.38
CA ILE A 39 1.36 2.28 6.33
C ILE A 39 0.86 3.03 5.08
N VAL A 40 1.55 4.12 4.76
CA VAL A 40 1.20 5.07 3.69
C VAL A 40 2.32 5.24 2.65
N LYS A 41 3.30 4.33 2.64
CA LYS A 41 4.33 4.24 1.60
C LYS A 41 3.74 4.06 0.20
N ALA A 42 4.55 4.33 -0.82
CA ALA A 42 4.19 4.29 -2.23
C ALA A 42 2.93 5.12 -2.53
N ASP A 43 2.94 6.37 -2.07
CA ASP A 43 1.83 7.32 -2.21
C ASP A 43 0.50 6.78 -1.64
N ALA A 44 0.54 6.23 -0.42
CA ALA A 44 -0.56 5.48 0.19
C ALA A 44 -1.11 4.39 -0.75
N TYR A 45 -0.19 3.59 -1.31
CA TYR A 45 -0.52 2.50 -2.24
C TYR A 45 -1.28 3.04 -3.47
N GLY A 46 -0.88 4.21 -3.96
CA GLY A 46 -1.51 4.91 -5.08
C GLY A 46 -2.77 5.72 -4.75
N HIS A 47 -3.15 5.87 -3.48
CA HIS A 47 -4.36 6.61 -3.05
C HIS A 47 -4.08 8.10 -2.76
N GLY A 48 -2.82 8.53 -2.77
CA GLY A 48 -2.41 9.90 -2.44
C GLY A 48 -2.12 10.05 -0.94
N ALA A 49 -0.85 9.99 -0.58
CA ALA A 49 -0.39 9.88 0.80
C ALA A 49 -0.78 11.07 1.67
N ALA A 50 -0.69 12.30 1.15
CA ALA A 50 -0.98 13.51 1.91
C ALA A 50 -2.43 13.54 2.42
N THR A 51 -3.42 13.33 1.54
CA THR A 51 -4.84 13.37 1.92
C THR A 51 -5.23 12.17 2.78
N VAL A 52 -4.70 10.97 2.46
CA VAL A 52 -4.92 9.77 3.26
C VAL A 52 -4.38 9.95 4.68
N ALA A 53 -3.14 10.44 4.83
CA ALA A 53 -2.53 10.66 6.13
C ALA A 53 -3.29 11.70 6.97
N LYS A 54 -3.71 12.83 6.37
CA LYS A 54 -4.54 13.84 7.05
C LYS A 54 -5.88 13.27 7.54
N THR A 55 -6.52 12.45 6.70
CA THR A 55 -7.77 11.80 7.06
C THR A 55 -7.57 10.86 8.25
N LEU A 56 -6.49 10.08 8.24
CA LEU A 56 -6.16 9.17 9.34
C LEU A 56 -5.75 9.91 10.62
N GLU A 57 -5.03 11.04 10.53
CA GLU A 57 -4.73 11.92 11.69
C GLU A 57 -6.03 12.45 12.32
N ALA A 58 -6.98 12.92 11.50
CA ALA A 58 -8.30 13.37 11.98
C ALA A 58 -9.10 12.24 12.65
N LEU A 59 -8.81 10.99 12.28
CA LEU A 59 -9.37 9.79 12.90
C LEU A 59 -8.53 9.27 14.08
N ALA A 60 -7.61 10.08 14.63
CA ALA A 60 -6.75 9.76 15.77
C ALA A 60 -5.71 8.64 15.53
N VAL A 61 -5.21 8.50 14.30
CA VAL A 61 -3.96 7.76 14.02
C VAL A 61 -2.78 8.71 14.19
N THR A 62 -1.84 8.38 15.07
CA THR A 62 -0.73 9.26 15.46
C THR A 62 0.64 8.76 15.00
N ARG A 63 0.68 7.67 14.22
CA ARG A 63 1.91 7.08 13.67
C ARG A 63 1.70 6.60 12.25
N PHE A 64 2.66 6.93 11.38
CA PHE A 64 2.67 6.57 9.97
C PHE A 64 3.95 5.83 9.61
N GLY A 65 3.88 4.97 8.59
CA GLY A 65 5.05 4.28 8.04
C GLY A 65 5.20 4.57 6.54
N VAL A 66 6.39 5.05 6.16
CA VAL A 66 6.81 5.33 4.78
C VAL A 66 8.03 4.47 4.40
N ALA A 67 8.31 4.33 3.11
CA ALA A 67 9.46 3.57 2.61
C ALA A 67 10.70 4.45 2.41
N THR A 68 10.54 5.68 1.94
CA THR A 68 11.67 6.54 1.56
C THR A 68 11.68 7.85 2.35
N LEU A 69 12.85 8.50 2.38
CA LEU A 69 13.02 9.83 2.94
C LEU A 69 12.08 10.83 2.25
N ASP A 70 12.04 10.84 0.91
CA ASP A 70 11.17 11.74 0.13
C ASP A 70 9.68 11.60 0.49
N GLU A 71 9.20 10.38 0.74
CA GLU A 71 7.83 10.17 1.20
C GLU A 71 7.60 10.80 2.59
N GLY A 72 8.57 10.69 3.49
CA GLY A 72 8.52 11.32 4.81
C GLY A 72 8.53 12.84 4.73
N ILE A 73 9.42 13.41 3.90
CA ILE A 73 9.50 14.84 3.63
C ILE A 73 8.19 15.35 3.04
N ALA A 74 7.66 14.68 2.02
CA ALA A 74 6.40 15.07 1.38
C ALA A 74 5.21 15.08 2.38
N LEU A 75 5.16 14.14 3.32
CA LEU A 75 4.15 14.17 4.39
C LEU A 75 4.36 15.35 5.35
N ARG A 76 5.61 15.69 5.70
CA ARG A 76 5.93 16.86 6.53
C ARG A 76 5.52 18.16 5.84
N GLU A 77 5.84 18.31 4.56
CA GLU A 77 5.44 19.45 3.72
C GLU A 77 3.92 19.54 3.57
N ALA A 78 3.23 18.40 3.51
CA ALA A 78 1.78 18.34 3.54
C ALA A 78 1.18 18.76 4.91
N GLY A 79 1.99 18.94 5.95
CA GLY A 79 1.59 19.40 7.27
C GLY A 79 1.33 18.29 8.30
N ILE A 80 1.69 17.04 8.01
CA ILE A 80 1.57 15.92 8.96
C ILE A 80 2.57 16.12 10.11
N ARG A 81 2.06 16.13 11.35
CA ARG A 81 2.88 16.33 12.57
C ARG A 81 3.03 15.07 13.39
N SER A 82 2.21 14.05 13.16
CA SER A 82 2.36 12.72 13.75
C SER A 82 3.73 12.09 13.49
N SER A 83 4.08 11.08 14.27
CA SER A 83 5.33 10.33 14.09
C SER A 83 5.34 9.63 12.72
N ILE A 84 6.45 9.74 12.00
CA ILE A 84 6.65 9.12 10.68
C ILE A 84 7.86 8.20 10.78
N LEU A 85 7.60 6.90 10.68
CA LEU A 85 8.58 5.84 10.70
C LEU A 85 9.11 5.56 9.28
N LEU A 86 10.42 5.71 9.09
CA LEU A 86 11.11 5.37 7.84
C LEU A 86 11.48 3.87 7.85
N LEU A 87 10.75 3.06 7.10
CA LEU A 87 10.84 1.60 7.09
C LEU A 87 11.91 1.03 6.15
N GLY A 88 12.33 1.84 5.17
CA GLY A 88 13.23 1.42 4.10
C GLY A 88 14.70 1.54 4.46
N ALA A 89 15.54 1.44 3.42
CA ALA A 89 16.97 1.64 3.57
C ALA A 89 17.26 3.10 3.93
N LEU A 90 18.30 3.29 4.74
CA LEU A 90 18.80 4.59 5.13
C LEU A 90 20.32 4.62 4.93
N PHE A 91 20.81 5.70 4.33
CA PHE A 91 22.23 5.92 4.06
C PHE A 91 22.76 7.15 4.82
N PRO A 92 24.06 7.23 5.16
CA PRO A 92 24.61 8.32 5.96
C PRO A 92 24.43 9.73 5.40
N ASP A 93 24.43 9.87 4.07
CA ASP A 93 24.18 11.14 3.38
C ASP A 93 22.76 11.67 3.60
N GLN A 94 21.83 10.82 4.04
CA GLN A 94 20.43 11.17 4.31
C GLN A 94 20.16 11.56 5.77
N PHE A 95 21.13 11.39 6.68
CA PHE A 95 20.90 11.59 8.12
C PHE A 95 20.48 13.02 8.48
N THR A 96 21.11 14.00 7.83
CA THR A 96 20.80 15.42 8.04
C THR A 96 19.32 15.71 7.78
N ASP A 97 18.78 15.18 6.69
CA ASP A 97 17.38 15.39 6.30
C ASP A 97 16.42 14.61 7.19
N VAL A 98 16.77 13.38 7.60
CA VAL A 98 15.99 12.62 8.59
C VAL A 98 15.80 13.43 9.87
N VAL A 99 16.88 14.04 10.37
CA VAL A 99 16.86 14.86 11.59
C VAL A 99 16.13 16.18 11.37
N ALA A 100 16.37 16.86 10.24
CA ALA A 100 15.75 18.15 9.94
C ALA A 100 14.23 18.04 9.77
N HIS A 101 13.74 16.91 9.26
CA HIS A 101 12.33 16.63 9.05
C HIS A 101 11.67 15.82 10.18
N ASP A 102 12.36 15.60 11.31
CA ASP A 102 11.84 14.88 12.47
C ASP A 102 11.22 13.52 12.11
N LEU A 103 11.97 12.74 11.33
CA LEU A 103 11.58 11.37 10.93
C LEU A 103 12.22 10.36 11.87
N THR A 104 11.50 9.29 12.21
CA THR A 104 11.97 8.20 13.06
C THR A 104 12.58 7.10 12.18
N PRO A 105 13.90 6.88 12.16
CA PRO A 105 14.48 5.83 11.32
C PRO A 105 14.32 4.44 11.95
N VAL A 106 14.21 3.43 11.09
CA VAL A 106 14.38 2.03 11.47
C VAL A 106 15.83 1.62 11.23
N LEU A 107 16.55 1.31 12.29
CA LEU A 107 17.92 0.83 12.25
C LEU A 107 17.92 -0.71 12.24
N TYR A 108 18.71 -1.28 11.33
CA TYR A 108 18.73 -2.72 11.06
C TYR A 108 20.14 -3.31 11.04
N GLU A 109 21.17 -2.49 11.29
CA GLU A 109 22.58 -2.89 11.36
C GLU A 109 23.29 -2.12 12.49
N GLN A 110 24.33 -2.72 13.06
CA GLN A 110 25.08 -2.11 14.16
C GLN A 110 25.86 -0.86 13.69
N SER A 111 26.57 -0.96 12.57
CA SER A 111 27.30 0.18 11.96
C SER A 111 26.38 1.36 11.70
N LEU A 112 25.22 1.10 11.08
CA LEU A 112 24.21 2.13 10.81
C LEU A 112 23.76 2.84 12.10
N ALA A 113 23.57 2.10 13.20
CA ALA A 113 23.19 2.68 14.48
C ALA A 113 24.33 3.51 15.11
N GLU A 114 25.57 3.06 15.01
CA GLU A 114 26.75 3.78 15.50
C GLU A 114 26.98 5.09 14.70
N GLU A 115 26.89 5.03 13.37
CA GLU A 115 27.02 6.19 12.50
C GLU A 115 25.91 7.22 12.75
N PHE A 116 24.66 6.76 12.90
CA PHE A 116 23.54 7.65 13.21
C PHE A 116 23.64 8.23 14.63
N ALA A 117 24.16 7.48 15.59
CA ALA A 117 24.44 7.97 16.94
C ALA A 117 25.50 9.07 16.93
N GLU A 118 26.58 8.92 16.15
CA GLU A 118 27.59 9.97 16.04
C GLU A 118 27.02 11.22 15.37
N HIS A 119 26.18 11.07 14.33
CA HIS A 119 25.52 12.19 13.67
C HIS A 119 24.57 12.97 14.61
N THR A 120 23.90 12.27 15.53
CA THR A 120 22.92 12.87 16.47
C THR A 120 23.53 13.25 17.82
N LYS A 121 24.84 13.08 17.98
CA LYS A 121 25.58 13.39 19.20
C LYS A 121 25.50 14.87 19.57
N GLY A 122 25.43 15.14 20.87
CA GLY A 122 25.36 16.51 21.39
C GLY A 122 23.95 17.13 21.40
N ARG A 123 22.93 16.42 20.91
CA ARG A 123 21.53 16.81 21.14
C ARG A 123 21.17 16.74 22.62
N SER A 124 20.29 17.63 23.06
CA SER A 124 19.83 17.69 24.45
C SER A 124 18.92 16.53 24.85
N VAL A 125 18.27 15.90 23.86
CA VAL A 125 17.39 14.75 24.04
C VAL A 125 17.86 13.66 23.06
N PRO A 126 17.95 12.39 23.51
CA PRO A 126 18.28 11.27 22.63
C PRO A 126 17.31 11.19 21.44
N TYR A 127 17.83 10.88 20.24
CA TYR A 127 17.01 10.78 19.03
C TYR A 127 16.22 9.46 19.00
N PRO A 128 14.89 9.49 18.78
CA PRO A 128 14.08 8.27 18.77
C PRO A 128 14.35 7.43 17.52
N VAL A 129 14.56 6.13 17.71
CA VAL A 129 14.78 5.16 16.63
C VAL A 129 14.03 3.86 16.90
N HIS A 130 13.71 3.14 15.83
CA HIS A 130 13.20 1.77 15.94
C HIS A 130 14.27 0.78 15.52
N LEU A 131 14.34 -0.37 16.20
CA LEU A 131 15.24 -1.47 15.85
C LEU A 131 14.46 -2.55 15.10
N LYS A 132 15.02 -3.01 13.97
CA LYS A 132 14.46 -4.13 13.20
C LYS A 132 15.28 -5.39 13.40
N ILE A 133 14.59 -6.47 13.74
CA ILE A 133 15.15 -7.81 13.91
C ILE A 133 14.80 -8.66 12.71
N GLU A 134 15.78 -9.39 12.19
CA GLU A 134 15.56 -10.41 11.18
C GLU A 134 15.13 -11.72 11.85
N THR A 135 13.93 -12.21 11.51
CA THR A 135 13.37 -13.45 12.08
C THR A 135 13.00 -14.50 11.02
N GLY A 136 13.14 -14.18 9.73
CA GLY A 136 12.81 -15.07 8.61
C GLY A 136 12.31 -14.37 7.34
N MET A 137 12.26 -13.04 7.29
CA MET A 137 11.92 -12.32 6.05
C MET A 137 13.09 -12.31 5.05
N GLY A 138 14.33 -12.30 5.54
CA GLY A 138 15.53 -12.26 4.70
C GLY A 138 15.68 -10.95 3.93
N ARG A 139 15.31 -9.81 4.53
CA ARG A 139 15.34 -8.49 3.84
C ARG A 139 16.26 -7.48 4.49
N LEU A 140 15.98 -7.10 5.72
CA LEU A 140 16.76 -6.16 6.53
C LEU A 140 16.48 -6.50 7.99
N GLY A 141 17.48 -6.47 8.85
CA GLY A 141 17.30 -6.60 10.28
C GLY A 141 18.56 -7.12 10.97
N LEU A 142 18.72 -6.73 12.23
CA LEU A 142 19.74 -7.24 13.11
C LEU A 142 19.52 -8.73 13.35
N ALA A 143 20.62 -9.47 13.43
CA ALA A 143 20.59 -10.82 13.98
C ALA A 143 20.01 -10.76 15.42
N PRO A 144 19.05 -11.63 15.79
CA PRO A 144 18.42 -11.67 17.11
C PRO A 144 19.36 -11.54 18.30
N GLU A 145 20.52 -12.19 18.23
CA GLU A 145 21.56 -12.24 19.25
C GLU A 145 22.28 -10.88 19.47
N ASN A 146 22.29 -9.99 18.48
CA ASN A 146 23.01 -8.73 18.54
C ASN A 146 22.21 -7.60 19.19
N VAL A 147 20.91 -7.78 19.38
CA VAL A 147 19.99 -6.71 19.81
C VAL A 147 20.35 -6.17 21.20
N VAL A 148 20.60 -7.05 22.17
CA VAL A 148 20.94 -6.64 23.54
C VAL A 148 22.30 -5.95 23.57
N THR A 149 23.29 -6.50 22.87
CA THR A 149 24.63 -5.90 22.78
C THR A 149 24.55 -4.49 22.21
N LEU A 150 23.75 -4.30 21.16
CA LEU A 150 23.54 -2.98 20.57
C LEU A 150 22.86 -2.02 21.56
N LEU A 151 21.79 -2.44 22.22
CA LEU A 151 21.08 -1.61 23.21
C LEU A 151 21.94 -1.22 24.42
N GLN A 152 23.02 -1.96 24.70
CA GLN A 152 23.96 -1.65 25.78
C GLN A 152 25.18 -0.84 25.30
N SER A 153 25.31 -0.59 23.99
CA SER A 153 26.41 0.16 23.39
C SER A 153 26.34 1.67 23.68
N PRO A 154 27.44 2.42 23.51
CA PRO A 154 27.44 3.88 23.64
C PRO A 154 26.40 4.60 22.78
N ALA A 155 26.00 4.02 21.64
CA ALA A 155 24.95 4.57 20.77
C ALA A 155 23.63 4.78 21.52
N PHE A 156 23.29 3.87 22.45
CA PHE A 156 22.05 3.90 23.24
C PHE A 156 22.27 4.37 24.69
N GLN A 157 23.46 4.84 25.03
CA GLN A 157 23.80 5.45 26.32
C GLN A 157 23.81 7.00 26.26
N GLY A 158 23.06 7.59 25.33
CA GLY A 158 22.93 9.04 25.23
C GLY A 158 22.39 9.53 23.88
N PRO A 159 23.07 9.26 22.75
CA PRO A 159 22.66 9.84 21.47
C PRO A 159 21.31 9.32 20.96
N LEU A 160 21.04 8.03 21.12
CA LEU A 160 19.82 7.39 20.62
C LEU A 160 18.92 6.89 21.75
N GLN A 161 17.62 6.98 21.53
CA GLN A 161 16.59 6.30 22.30
C GLN A 161 15.95 5.22 21.43
N ALA A 162 16.06 3.97 21.86
CA ALA A 162 15.24 2.91 21.28
C ALA A 162 13.78 3.14 21.67
N GLU A 163 12.96 3.62 20.73
CA GLU A 163 11.52 3.82 20.92
C GLU A 163 10.76 2.52 20.60
N GLY A 164 11.22 1.77 19.59
CA GLY A 164 10.51 0.59 19.12
C GLY A 164 11.37 -0.60 18.72
N LEU A 165 10.77 -1.79 18.80
CA LEU A 165 11.31 -3.06 18.33
C LEU A 165 10.36 -3.69 17.33
N MET A 166 10.89 -4.15 16.21
CA MET A 166 10.06 -4.73 15.17
C MET A 166 10.69 -5.90 14.44
N THR A 167 9.82 -6.71 13.84
CA THR A 167 10.19 -7.62 12.74
C THR A 167 9.09 -7.61 11.68
N HIS A 168 9.30 -8.33 10.57
CA HIS A 168 8.31 -8.48 9.51
C HIS A 168 8.07 -9.95 9.22
N LEU A 169 6.80 -10.34 9.18
CA LEU A 169 6.39 -11.69 8.87
C LEU A 169 6.38 -11.88 7.36
N ALA A 170 6.97 -12.99 6.91
CA ALA A 170 7.09 -13.34 5.50
C ALA A 170 5.84 -14.03 4.97
N ASP A 171 5.16 -14.79 5.84
CA ASP A 171 4.19 -15.81 5.44
C ASP A 171 2.82 -15.67 6.12
N SER A 172 2.50 -14.47 6.59
CA SER A 172 1.30 -14.19 7.38
C SER A 172 -0.03 -14.25 6.61
N ASP A 173 0.03 -14.48 5.30
CA ASP A 173 -1.13 -14.51 4.41
C ASP A 173 -1.49 -15.96 4.01
N ASN A 174 -0.63 -16.93 4.28
CA ASN A 174 -0.86 -18.33 3.93
C ASN A 174 -1.64 -19.09 5.01
N ALA A 175 -2.33 -20.16 4.57
CA ALA A 175 -3.19 -20.95 5.45
C ALA A 175 -2.39 -21.77 6.47
N ASP A 176 -1.18 -22.19 6.11
CA ASP A 176 -0.26 -22.87 7.02
C ASP A 176 0.41 -21.84 7.94
N PRO A 177 0.15 -21.88 9.26
CA PRO A 177 0.73 -20.91 10.19
C PRO A 177 2.15 -21.27 10.62
N ALA A 178 2.73 -22.39 10.19
CA ALA A 178 3.96 -22.94 10.74
C ALA A 178 5.11 -21.94 10.70
N TYR A 179 5.42 -21.38 9.52
CA TYR A 179 6.54 -20.44 9.38
C TYR A 179 6.29 -19.13 10.13
N THR A 180 5.08 -18.58 10.04
CA THR A 180 4.69 -17.39 10.81
C THR A 180 4.83 -17.60 12.31
N THR A 181 4.46 -18.79 12.81
CA THR A 181 4.61 -19.16 14.23
C THR A 181 6.07 -19.24 14.63
N GLU A 182 6.91 -19.84 13.79
CA GLU A 182 8.36 -19.90 13.99
C GLU A 182 8.99 -18.50 14.08
N GLN A 183 8.65 -17.59 13.15
CA GLN A 183 9.12 -16.21 13.17
C GLN A 183 8.69 -15.47 14.46
N LEU A 184 7.46 -15.70 14.93
CA LEU A 184 6.96 -15.13 16.18
C LEU A 184 7.70 -15.66 17.41
N GLU A 185 8.00 -16.95 17.46
CA GLU A 185 8.76 -17.52 18.59
C GLU A 185 10.19 -17.01 18.65
N ARG A 186 10.86 -16.86 17.49
CA ARG A 186 12.18 -16.23 17.41
C ARG A 186 12.13 -14.79 17.94
N PHE A 187 11.12 -14.02 17.54
CA PHE A 187 10.95 -12.65 18.02
C PHE A 187 10.65 -12.59 19.53
N ARG A 188 9.77 -13.47 20.05
CA ARG A 188 9.47 -13.57 21.48
C ARG A 188 10.71 -13.98 22.29
N ALA A 189 11.58 -14.82 21.74
CA ALA A 189 12.84 -15.17 22.40
C ALA A 189 13.72 -13.93 22.63
N VAL A 190 13.80 -13.02 21.66
CA VAL A 190 14.52 -11.74 21.84
C VAL A 190 13.89 -10.89 22.93
N ILE A 191 12.56 -10.76 22.94
CA ILE A 191 11.85 -10.01 23.98
C ILE A 191 12.14 -10.59 25.37
N ARG A 192 12.07 -11.92 25.53
CA ARG A 192 12.39 -12.60 26.79
C ARG A 192 13.83 -12.35 27.21
N TYR A 193 14.78 -12.38 26.27
CA TYR A 193 16.19 -12.12 26.55
C TYR A 193 16.43 -10.66 26.98
N MET A 194 15.78 -9.70 26.33
CA MET A 194 15.80 -8.29 26.75
C MET A 194 15.24 -8.11 28.16
N GLN A 195 14.10 -8.72 28.46
CA GLN A 195 13.49 -8.66 29.79
C GLN A 195 14.40 -9.24 30.87
N ALA A 196 15.08 -10.35 30.61
CA ALA A 196 16.07 -10.94 31.53
C ALA A 196 17.25 -9.99 31.80
N LYS A 197 17.55 -9.08 30.87
CA LYS A 197 18.54 -8.02 31.00
C LYS A 197 17.96 -6.70 31.52
N LYS A 198 16.70 -6.71 31.99
CA LYS A 198 15.96 -5.54 32.47
C LYS A 198 15.80 -4.44 31.42
N LEU A 199 15.82 -4.82 30.15
CA LEU A 199 15.53 -3.94 29.02
C LEU A 199 14.08 -4.15 28.59
N SER A 200 13.38 -3.05 28.34
CA SER A 200 12.02 -3.07 27.78
C SER A 200 11.82 -1.84 26.90
N LEU A 201 11.02 -1.98 25.84
CA LEU A 201 10.74 -0.91 24.89
C LEU A 201 9.22 -0.70 24.80
N PRO A 202 8.75 0.55 24.66
CA PRO A 202 7.32 0.84 24.70
C PRO A 202 6.59 0.35 23.45
N LEU A 203 7.25 0.39 22.28
CA LEU A 203 6.66 -0.07 21.02
C LEU A 203 7.27 -1.40 20.61
N ILE A 204 6.43 -2.43 20.54
CA ILE A 204 6.77 -3.75 20.03
C ILE A 204 5.74 -4.02 18.95
N HIS A 205 6.18 -4.13 17.70
CA HIS A 205 5.27 -4.28 16.59
C HIS A 205 5.74 -5.29 15.54
N VAL A 206 4.86 -6.23 15.23
CA VAL A 206 5.14 -7.32 14.27
C VAL A 206 4.10 -7.34 13.17
N ALA A 207 2.81 -7.31 13.53
CA ALA A 207 1.71 -7.59 12.62
C ALA A 207 1.63 -6.61 11.43
N ASN A 208 1.72 -7.16 10.21
CA ASN A 208 1.22 -6.54 8.98
C ASN A 208 -0.29 -6.83 8.84
N SER A 209 -0.92 -6.44 7.73
CA SER A 209 -2.36 -6.68 7.50
C SER A 209 -2.78 -8.15 7.66
N GLY A 210 -2.04 -9.11 7.05
CA GLY A 210 -2.34 -10.54 7.17
C GLY A 210 -2.28 -11.03 8.61
N ALA A 211 -1.22 -10.66 9.32
CA ALA A 211 -1.04 -11.04 10.72
C ALA A 211 -2.06 -10.40 11.67
N ILE A 212 -2.53 -9.18 11.40
CA ILE A 212 -3.64 -8.57 12.14
C ILE A 212 -4.89 -9.44 12.01
N LEU A 213 -5.15 -9.99 10.83
CA LEU A 213 -6.32 -10.80 10.54
C LEU A 213 -6.19 -12.24 11.07
N GLY A 214 -5.11 -12.94 10.72
CA GLY A 214 -4.95 -14.38 10.96
C GLY A 214 -4.15 -14.77 12.22
N HIS A 215 -3.39 -13.85 12.81
CA HIS A 215 -2.44 -14.19 13.89
C HIS A 215 -2.54 -13.23 15.08
N PRO A 216 -3.58 -13.36 15.94
CA PRO A 216 -3.80 -12.45 17.07
C PRO A 216 -2.59 -12.26 18.00
N GLY A 217 -1.80 -13.32 18.22
CA GLY A 217 -0.60 -13.28 19.06
C GLY A 217 0.56 -12.43 18.50
N SER A 218 0.40 -11.80 17.33
CA SER A 218 1.38 -10.91 16.69
C SER A 218 1.11 -9.42 16.90
N ARG A 219 0.01 -9.06 17.57
CA ARG A 219 -0.48 -7.67 17.67
C ARG A 219 0.33 -6.80 18.65
N PHE A 220 0.95 -7.40 19.69
CA PHE A 220 1.82 -6.74 20.67
C PHE A 220 1.32 -5.33 21.08
N THR A 221 2.19 -4.32 21.17
CA THR A 221 1.78 -2.96 21.58
C THR A 221 1.44 -2.05 20.40
N ALA A 222 1.82 -2.42 19.17
CA ALA A 222 1.37 -1.74 17.97
C ALA A 222 1.32 -2.66 16.73
N VAL A 223 0.46 -2.30 15.77
CA VAL A 223 0.29 -3.00 14.50
C VAL A 223 0.53 -2.09 13.30
N ARG A 224 0.82 -2.69 12.13
CA ARG A 224 1.17 -1.98 10.89
C ARG A 224 0.20 -2.32 9.73
N PRO A 225 -1.08 -1.90 9.80
CA PRO A 225 -2.01 -2.13 8.71
C PRO A 225 -1.58 -1.31 7.49
N GLY A 226 -1.43 -1.99 6.36
CA GLY A 226 -1.21 -1.37 5.04
C GLY A 226 -2.40 -1.67 4.15
N ILE A 227 -2.31 -2.73 3.35
CA ILE A 227 -3.32 -3.07 2.35
C ILE A 227 -4.77 -3.15 2.87
N MET A 228 -4.96 -3.56 4.14
CA MET A 228 -6.30 -3.66 4.71
C MET A 228 -6.96 -2.31 4.95
N LEU A 229 -6.18 -1.23 5.15
CA LEU A 229 -6.72 0.13 5.19
C LEU A 229 -7.35 0.51 3.84
N TYR A 230 -6.82 -0.04 2.76
CA TYR A 230 -7.23 0.26 1.38
C TYR A 230 -8.28 -0.73 0.83
N GLY A 231 -8.80 -1.61 1.69
CA GLY A 231 -9.95 -2.46 1.35
C GLY A 231 -9.62 -3.86 0.87
N TYR A 232 -8.35 -4.29 0.97
CA TYR A 232 -7.92 -5.58 0.44
C TYR A 232 -7.14 -6.41 1.46
N HIS A 233 -7.14 -7.73 1.26
CA HIS A 233 -6.29 -8.68 1.98
C HIS A 233 -5.80 -9.77 1.01
N THR A 234 -4.68 -10.40 1.35
CA THR A 234 -4.06 -11.49 0.58
C THR A 234 -4.29 -12.86 1.19
N ALA A 235 -4.79 -12.91 2.43
CA ALA A 235 -5.14 -14.14 3.13
C ALA A 235 -6.49 -14.71 2.66
N THR A 236 -6.51 -15.39 1.50
CA THR A 236 -7.73 -15.92 0.85
C THR A 236 -8.39 -17.08 1.61
N HIS A 237 -7.66 -17.69 2.55
CA HIS A 237 -8.14 -18.80 3.38
C HIS A 237 -9.03 -18.36 4.55
N LEU A 238 -9.14 -17.05 4.83
CA LEU A 238 -9.96 -16.52 5.93
C LEU A 238 -11.45 -16.62 5.61
N ASN A 239 -12.21 -17.28 6.49
CA ASN A 239 -13.66 -17.43 6.37
C ASN A 239 -14.35 -17.17 7.73
N PRO A 240 -15.27 -16.19 7.83
CA PRO A 240 -15.66 -15.25 6.79
C PRO A 240 -14.50 -14.34 6.39
N ALA A 241 -14.49 -13.91 5.12
CA ALA A 241 -13.59 -12.88 4.66
C ALA A 241 -13.79 -11.59 5.50
N PRO A 242 -12.71 -10.83 5.77
CA PRO A 242 -12.85 -9.59 6.52
C PRO A 242 -13.72 -8.59 5.74
N ASP A 243 -14.63 -7.93 6.46
CA ASP A 243 -15.50 -6.88 5.93
C ASP A 243 -14.70 -5.60 5.61
N LEU A 244 -13.94 -5.64 4.52
CA LEU A 244 -13.13 -4.53 4.02
C LEU A 244 -13.76 -3.94 2.76
N GLN A 245 -13.71 -2.62 2.64
CA GLN A 245 -14.29 -1.88 1.52
C GLN A 245 -13.18 -1.29 0.63
N PRO A 246 -13.11 -1.64 -0.65
CA PRO A 246 -12.17 -1.02 -1.59
C PRO A 246 -12.28 0.50 -1.59
N VAL A 247 -11.16 1.18 -1.35
CA VAL A 247 -11.12 2.64 -1.23
C VAL A 247 -11.02 3.33 -2.60
N LEU A 248 -10.30 2.74 -3.54
CA LEU A 248 -10.06 3.32 -4.88
C LEU A 248 -11.04 2.79 -5.93
N SER A 249 -11.60 3.72 -6.71
CA SER A 249 -12.25 3.44 -7.99
C SER A 249 -11.51 4.13 -9.13
N LEU A 250 -11.19 3.42 -10.20
CA LEU A 250 -10.56 3.95 -11.41
C LEU A 250 -11.61 4.02 -12.53
N THR A 251 -11.85 5.23 -13.02
CA THR A 251 -12.86 5.51 -14.04
C THR A 251 -12.27 6.30 -15.21
N THR A 252 -12.91 6.20 -16.36
CA THR A 252 -12.61 6.99 -17.55
C THR A 252 -13.89 7.23 -18.37
N LYS A 253 -13.76 7.84 -19.54
CA LYS A 253 -14.84 7.98 -20.53
C LYS A 253 -14.48 7.34 -21.85
N VAL A 254 -15.48 6.96 -22.63
CA VAL A 254 -15.29 6.55 -24.02
C VAL A 254 -14.83 7.77 -24.84
N ALA A 255 -13.64 7.71 -25.43
CA ALA A 255 -13.12 8.76 -26.32
C ALA A 255 -13.72 8.66 -27.73
N GLN A 256 -13.91 7.42 -28.21
CA GLN A 256 -14.47 7.16 -29.54
C GLN A 256 -15.14 5.78 -29.57
N VAL A 257 -16.20 5.63 -30.38
CA VAL A 257 -16.73 4.31 -30.75
C VAL A 257 -16.45 4.06 -32.23
N ARG A 258 -15.70 3.01 -32.54
CA ARG A 258 -15.39 2.57 -33.91
C ARG A 258 -16.28 1.40 -34.31
N LYS A 259 -16.83 1.44 -35.52
CA LYS A 259 -17.54 0.30 -36.12
C LYS A 259 -16.55 -0.48 -36.98
N LEU A 260 -16.36 -1.76 -36.66
CA LEU A 260 -15.49 -2.66 -37.41
C LEU A 260 -16.29 -3.77 -38.10
N LYS A 261 -15.92 -4.11 -39.33
CA LYS A 261 -16.47 -5.22 -40.12
C LYS A 261 -15.67 -6.51 -39.86
N PRO A 262 -16.28 -7.70 -40.03
CA PRO A 262 -15.54 -8.96 -39.94
C PRO A 262 -14.24 -8.95 -40.74
N GLY A 263 -13.13 -9.37 -40.13
CA GLY A 263 -11.79 -9.38 -40.74
C GLY A 263 -10.95 -8.12 -40.44
N GLU A 264 -11.55 -7.04 -39.98
CA GLU A 264 -10.81 -5.87 -39.49
C GLU A 264 -10.22 -6.13 -38.09
N SER A 265 -9.15 -5.42 -37.75
CA SER A 265 -8.42 -5.61 -36.49
C SER A 265 -8.31 -4.32 -35.69
N THR A 266 -8.05 -4.45 -34.39
CA THR A 266 -7.80 -3.32 -33.49
C THR A 266 -6.49 -3.49 -32.71
N SER A 267 -5.85 -2.37 -32.38
CA SER A 267 -4.57 -2.28 -31.67
C SER A 267 -3.34 -2.85 -32.41
N TYR A 268 -2.19 -2.78 -31.74
CA TYR A 268 -0.89 -3.24 -32.22
C TYR A 268 -0.87 -4.72 -32.60
N ASN A 269 -0.09 -5.02 -33.64
CA ASN A 269 0.19 -6.37 -34.14
C ASN A 269 -1.06 -7.16 -34.53
N ARG A 270 -2.22 -6.49 -34.66
CA ARG A 270 -3.49 -7.08 -35.08
C ARG A 270 -3.85 -8.34 -34.28
N THR A 271 -3.51 -8.36 -32.98
CA THR A 271 -3.73 -9.56 -32.15
C THR A 271 -5.19 -9.86 -31.89
N TYR A 272 -6.09 -8.96 -32.27
CA TYR A 272 -7.53 -9.15 -32.23
C TYR A 272 -8.14 -8.76 -33.57
N ILE A 273 -8.80 -9.72 -34.21
CA ILE A 273 -9.53 -9.56 -35.47
C ILE A 273 -11.01 -9.81 -35.15
N VAL A 274 -11.88 -8.85 -35.49
CA VAL A 274 -13.31 -9.00 -35.22
C VAL A 274 -13.91 -10.05 -36.16
N ARG A 275 -14.80 -10.89 -35.63
CA ARG A 275 -15.44 -11.99 -36.37
C ARG A 275 -16.88 -11.69 -36.78
N ARG A 276 -17.44 -10.58 -36.29
CA ARG A 276 -18.79 -10.08 -36.59
C ARG A 276 -18.72 -8.55 -36.72
N PRO A 277 -19.77 -7.88 -37.22
CA PRO A 277 -19.90 -6.45 -37.07
C PRO A 277 -19.81 -6.06 -35.59
N SER A 278 -18.79 -5.28 -35.24
CA SER A 278 -18.46 -4.97 -33.84
C SER A 278 -18.36 -3.47 -33.60
N ARG A 279 -18.70 -3.04 -32.38
CA ARG A 279 -18.52 -1.67 -31.88
C ARG A 279 -17.39 -1.67 -30.86
N ILE A 280 -16.26 -1.08 -31.21
CA ILE A 280 -15.07 -1.00 -30.36
C ILE A 280 -15.00 0.39 -29.72
N ALA A 281 -15.13 0.45 -28.40
CA ALA A 281 -14.90 1.66 -27.62
C ALA A 281 -13.39 1.85 -27.42
N VAL A 282 -12.92 3.08 -27.64
CA VAL A 282 -11.54 3.52 -27.38
C VAL A 282 -11.56 4.32 -26.07
N LEU A 283 -10.74 3.90 -25.11
CA LEU A 283 -10.60 4.52 -23.80
C LEU A 283 -9.27 5.28 -23.73
N PRO A 284 -9.23 6.52 -23.20
CA PRO A 284 -8.03 7.35 -23.10
C PRO A 284 -7.24 7.01 -21.83
N LEU A 285 -6.85 5.75 -21.71
CA LEU A 285 -5.84 5.31 -20.74
C LEU A 285 -5.10 4.06 -21.23
N GLY A 286 -3.90 3.86 -20.72
CA GLY A 286 -3.11 2.67 -21.00
C GLY A 286 -2.11 2.34 -19.90
N TYR A 287 -1.03 1.66 -20.29
CA TYR A 287 -0.03 1.19 -19.33
C TYR A 287 0.80 2.30 -18.68
N ALA A 288 0.86 3.50 -19.27
CA ALA A 288 1.50 4.66 -18.65
C ALA A 288 0.69 5.24 -17.49
N ASP A 289 -0.62 4.97 -17.46
CA ASP A 289 -1.54 5.36 -16.38
C ASP A 289 -1.62 4.28 -15.29
N GLY A 290 -0.98 3.13 -15.50
CA GLY A 290 -0.98 1.99 -14.59
C GLY A 290 -1.83 0.81 -15.05
N TYR A 291 -2.63 0.95 -16.11
CA TYR A 291 -3.46 -0.14 -16.62
C TYR A 291 -2.61 -1.15 -17.40
N SER A 292 -2.29 -2.27 -16.75
CA SER A 292 -1.23 -3.18 -17.18
C SER A 292 -1.41 -3.74 -18.60
N ARG A 293 -0.30 -3.78 -19.34
CA ARG A 293 -0.25 -4.40 -20.66
C ARG A 293 -0.61 -5.89 -20.64
N LEU A 294 -0.46 -6.57 -19.50
CA LEU A 294 -0.83 -7.97 -19.33
C LEU A 294 -2.35 -8.20 -19.41
N LEU A 295 -3.17 -7.16 -19.29
CA LEU A 295 -4.63 -7.21 -19.47
C LEU A 295 -5.06 -7.24 -20.94
N SER A 296 -4.12 -7.16 -21.89
CA SER A 296 -4.40 -7.28 -23.33
C SER A 296 -5.13 -8.60 -23.65
N ASN A 297 -6.32 -8.52 -24.25
CA ASN A 297 -7.21 -9.66 -24.56
C ASN A 297 -7.63 -10.51 -23.34
N LYS A 298 -7.51 -9.99 -22.12
CA LYS A 298 -7.84 -10.71 -20.88
C LYS A 298 -8.72 -9.90 -19.93
N GLY A 299 -8.44 -8.61 -19.84
CA GLY A 299 -9.16 -7.69 -18.97
C GLY A 299 -10.57 -7.42 -19.45
N GLU A 300 -11.32 -6.75 -18.58
CA GLU A 300 -12.67 -6.29 -18.81
C GLU A 300 -12.87 -4.95 -18.10
N VAL A 301 -13.89 -4.22 -18.52
CA VAL A 301 -14.33 -2.96 -17.91
C VAL A 301 -15.85 -2.99 -17.75
N LEU A 302 -16.41 -2.11 -16.93
CA LEU A 302 -17.85 -1.91 -16.81
C LEU A 302 -18.28 -0.68 -17.61
N ILE A 303 -19.31 -0.86 -18.47
CA ILE A 303 -19.96 0.19 -19.22
C ILE A 303 -21.48 -0.02 -19.11
N ASN A 304 -22.22 0.97 -18.64
CA ASN A 304 -23.68 0.88 -18.40
C ASN A 304 -24.10 -0.39 -17.63
N GLY A 305 -23.37 -0.71 -16.55
CA GLY A 305 -23.65 -1.86 -15.68
C GLY A 305 -23.26 -3.22 -16.28
N LYS A 306 -22.61 -3.24 -17.46
CA LYS A 306 -22.24 -4.48 -18.16
C LYS A 306 -20.75 -4.62 -18.33
N ARG A 307 -20.25 -5.85 -18.18
CA ARG A 307 -18.86 -6.23 -18.49
C ARG A 307 -18.61 -6.20 -19.98
N ALA A 308 -17.55 -5.52 -20.39
CA ALA A 308 -17.10 -5.41 -21.77
C ALA A 308 -15.60 -5.79 -21.85
N PRO A 309 -15.21 -6.75 -22.70
CA PRO A 309 -13.84 -7.26 -22.70
C PRO A 309 -12.86 -6.29 -23.37
N VAL A 310 -11.65 -6.21 -22.83
CA VAL A 310 -10.50 -5.55 -23.46
C VAL A 310 -10.07 -6.38 -24.67
N VAL A 311 -9.97 -5.74 -25.83
CA VAL A 311 -9.63 -6.39 -27.11
C VAL A 311 -8.45 -5.72 -27.79
N GLY A 312 -7.53 -6.54 -28.29
CA GLY A 312 -6.23 -6.09 -28.78
C GLY A 312 -5.24 -5.84 -27.63
N ARG A 313 -4.12 -5.20 -27.97
CA ARG A 313 -3.11 -4.80 -26.98
C ARG A 313 -3.56 -3.54 -26.25
N VAL A 314 -3.33 -3.49 -24.94
CA VAL A 314 -3.32 -2.22 -24.20
C VAL A 314 -2.11 -1.40 -24.68
N CYS A 315 -2.36 -0.17 -25.13
CA CYS A 315 -1.34 0.76 -25.60
C CYS A 315 -0.82 1.63 -24.44
N MET A 316 0.08 2.57 -24.74
CA MET A 316 0.65 3.47 -23.73
C MET A 316 -0.44 4.31 -23.05
N ASP A 317 -1.29 4.94 -23.85
CA ASP A 317 -2.29 5.91 -23.39
C ASP A 317 -3.72 5.57 -23.87
N MET A 318 -3.91 4.41 -24.52
CA MET A 318 -5.21 3.98 -25.04
C MET A 318 -5.48 2.49 -24.86
N THR A 319 -6.75 2.15 -24.63
CA THR A 319 -7.24 0.78 -24.50
C THR A 319 -8.50 0.60 -25.32
N MET A 320 -8.62 -0.53 -26.02
CA MET A 320 -9.80 -0.84 -26.83
C MET A 320 -10.64 -1.91 -26.16
N VAL A 321 -11.95 -1.71 -26.19
CA VAL A 321 -12.94 -2.56 -25.53
C VAL A 321 -14.04 -2.92 -26.51
N ASP A 322 -14.43 -4.20 -26.56
CA ASP A 322 -15.57 -4.62 -27.37
C ASP A 322 -16.88 -4.29 -26.65
N ALA A 323 -17.54 -3.23 -27.10
CA ALA A 323 -18.81 -2.74 -26.59
C ALA A 323 -19.99 -3.16 -27.48
N THR A 324 -19.82 -4.19 -28.33
CA THR A 324 -20.83 -4.62 -29.30
C THR A 324 -22.18 -4.94 -28.65
N ASP A 325 -22.17 -5.65 -27.52
CA ASP A 325 -23.40 -6.09 -26.83
C ASP A 325 -23.85 -5.14 -25.71
N VAL A 326 -23.15 -4.02 -25.51
CA VAL A 326 -23.52 -3.00 -24.52
C VAL A 326 -24.35 -1.90 -25.19
N PRO A 327 -25.64 -1.74 -24.84
CA PRO A 327 -26.48 -0.70 -25.43
C PRO A 327 -26.06 0.70 -24.95
N GLY A 328 -26.35 1.73 -25.74
CA GLY A 328 -26.17 3.13 -25.34
C GLY A 328 -24.73 3.64 -25.25
N VAL A 329 -23.72 2.86 -25.66
CA VAL A 329 -22.31 3.30 -25.64
C VAL A 329 -22.04 4.33 -26.74
N SER A 330 -21.58 5.51 -26.33
CA SER A 330 -21.22 6.64 -27.19
C SER A 330 -20.04 7.40 -26.60
N THR A 331 -19.49 8.38 -27.34
CA THR A 331 -18.42 9.24 -26.81
C THR A 331 -18.90 9.94 -25.53
N GLY A 332 -18.06 9.95 -24.49
CA GLY A 332 -18.36 10.53 -23.18
C GLY A 332 -19.05 9.58 -22.20
N THR A 333 -19.51 8.39 -22.64
CA THR A 333 -20.06 7.37 -21.73
C THR A 333 -19.02 6.96 -20.68
N ASP A 334 -19.44 6.91 -19.41
CA ASP A 334 -18.57 6.54 -18.30
C ASP A 334 -18.21 5.06 -18.31
N VAL A 335 -16.96 4.79 -17.97
CA VAL A 335 -16.38 3.44 -17.93
C VAL A 335 -15.66 3.26 -16.61
N THR A 336 -15.96 2.15 -15.92
CA THR A 336 -15.29 1.78 -14.66
C THR A 336 -14.32 0.63 -14.92
N LEU A 337 -13.05 0.84 -14.57
CA LEU A 337 -11.99 -0.17 -14.69
C LEU A 337 -11.71 -0.88 -13.37
N ILE A 338 -11.81 -0.14 -12.27
CA ILE A 338 -11.77 -0.64 -10.90
C ILE A 338 -12.89 0.08 -10.16
N GLY A 339 -13.75 -0.64 -9.45
CA GLY A 339 -14.90 -0.09 -8.75
C GLY A 339 -16.19 -0.81 -9.11
N ARG A 340 -17.32 -0.16 -8.83
CA ARG A 340 -18.67 -0.70 -9.00
C ARG A 340 -19.46 0.17 -9.97
N GLN A 341 -20.26 -0.48 -10.82
CA GLN A 341 -21.30 0.15 -11.62
C GLN A 341 -22.54 -0.73 -11.54
N GLU A 342 -23.62 -0.18 -10.98
CA GLU A 342 -24.84 -0.93 -10.69
C GLU A 342 -24.54 -2.19 -9.84
N GLU A 343 -24.96 -3.37 -10.29
CA GLU A 343 -24.74 -4.66 -9.60
C GLU A 343 -23.38 -5.29 -9.91
N GLN A 344 -22.61 -4.75 -10.86
CA GLN A 344 -21.32 -5.29 -11.28
C GLN A 344 -20.15 -4.60 -10.59
N GLN A 345 -19.09 -5.36 -10.31
CA GLN A 345 -17.88 -4.85 -9.68
C GLN A 345 -16.63 -5.48 -10.29
N ILE A 346 -15.60 -4.67 -10.49
CA ILE A 346 -14.24 -5.11 -10.82
C ILE A 346 -13.32 -4.57 -9.73
N THR A 347 -12.62 -5.45 -9.02
CA THR A 347 -11.73 -5.10 -7.93
C THR A 347 -10.27 -5.15 -8.38
N ALA A 348 -9.37 -4.54 -7.60
CA ALA A 348 -7.94 -4.69 -7.84
C ALA A 348 -7.47 -6.16 -7.71
N SER A 349 -8.13 -6.97 -6.87
CA SER A 349 -7.87 -8.41 -6.76
C SER A 349 -8.23 -9.16 -8.04
N ASP A 350 -9.36 -8.82 -8.69
CA ASP A 350 -9.75 -9.44 -9.96
C ASP A 350 -8.71 -9.16 -11.05
N LEU A 351 -8.28 -7.89 -11.15
CA LEU A 351 -7.22 -7.52 -12.09
C LEU A 351 -5.88 -8.15 -11.75
N ALA A 352 -5.56 -8.31 -10.46
CA ALA A 352 -4.33 -8.95 -10.01
C ALA A 352 -4.30 -10.43 -10.40
N ALA A 353 -5.41 -11.15 -10.24
CA ALA A 353 -5.54 -12.55 -10.64
C ALA A 353 -5.29 -12.75 -12.14
N LEU A 354 -5.85 -11.88 -13.00
CA LEU A 354 -5.63 -11.93 -14.46
C LEU A 354 -4.17 -11.68 -14.88
N GLN A 355 -3.42 -10.95 -14.04
CA GLN A 355 -2.03 -10.58 -14.29
C GLN A 355 -1.03 -11.55 -13.65
N GLY A 356 -1.47 -12.42 -12.73
CA GLY A 356 -0.60 -13.27 -11.92
C GLY A 356 0.18 -12.48 -10.85
N THR A 357 -0.48 -11.51 -10.22
CA THR A 357 0.11 -10.67 -9.15
C THR A 357 -0.88 -10.48 -7.98
N ILE A 358 -0.63 -9.49 -7.12
CA ILE A 358 -1.40 -9.11 -5.93
C ILE A 358 -1.99 -7.70 -6.04
N PRO A 359 -3.09 -7.39 -5.32
CA PRO A 359 -3.76 -6.08 -5.40
C PRO A 359 -2.83 -4.90 -5.07
N TYR A 360 -1.81 -5.11 -4.25
CA TYR A 360 -0.76 -4.12 -3.96
C TYR A 360 -0.14 -3.57 -5.25
N GLU A 361 0.28 -4.45 -6.16
CA GLU A 361 0.96 -4.03 -7.39
C GLU A 361 -0.01 -3.29 -8.31
N VAL A 362 -1.25 -3.77 -8.43
CA VAL A 362 -2.28 -3.14 -9.26
C VAL A 362 -2.55 -1.69 -8.82
N LEU A 363 -2.69 -1.46 -7.50
CA LEU A 363 -2.98 -0.14 -6.95
C LEU A 363 -1.77 0.79 -7.04
N CYS A 364 -0.58 0.32 -6.65
CA CYS A 364 0.66 1.12 -6.70
C CYS A 364 1.07 1.51 -8.13
N ARG A 365 0.62 0.79 -9.16
CA ARG A 365 0.90 1.11 -10.56
C ARG A 365 0.11 2.30 -11.08
N ILE A 366 -0.98 2.69 -10.42
CA ILE A 366 -1.75 3.88 -10.80
C ILE A 366 -0.85 5.09 -10.55
N GLY A 367 -0.24 5.61 -11.61
CA GLY A 367 0.81 6.63 -11.53
C GLY A 367 0.26 8.04 -11.35
N GLN A 368 1.15 9.02 -11.17
CA GLN A 368 0.81 10.43 -10.92
C GLN A 368 0.04 11.12 -12.06
N ARG A 369 0.03 10.54 -13.28
CA ARG A 369 -0.79 11.05 -14.41
C ARG A 369 -2.29 10.95 -14.15
N VAL A 370 -2.72 9.98 -13.34
CA VAL A 370 -4.12 9.82 -12.98
C VAL A 370 -4.44 10.75 -11.82
N MET A 371 -5.33 11.72 -12.05
CA MET A 371 -5.76 12.64 -10.99
C MET A 371 -6.54 11.87 -9.92
N ARG A 372 -6.25 12.18 -8.65
CA ARG A 372 -7.03 11.68 -7.50
C ARG A 372 -8.11 12.67 -7.14
N VAL A 373 -9.32 12.17 -6.94
CA VAL A 373 -10.46 12.91 -6.38
C VAL A 373 -10.87 12.23 -5.09
N TYR A 374 -11.08 13.01 -4.03
CA TYR A 374 -11.41 12.50 -2.70
C TYR A 374 -12.88 12.76 -2.40
N LYS A 375 -13.58 11.77 -1.86
CA LYS A 375 -14.98 11.86 -1.46
C LYS A 375 -15.21 11.38 -0.03
#